data_AF-A0A166Q7J7-F1
#
_entry.id   AF-A0A166Q7J7-F1
#
_cell.length_a   1.000
_cell.length_b   1.000
_cell.length_c   1.000
_cell.angle_alpha   90.00
_cell.angle_beta   90.00
_cell.angle_gamma   90.00
#
_symmetry.space_group_name_H-M   'P 1'
#
loop_
_entity.id
_entity.type
_entity.pdbx_description
1 polymer ?
#
loop_
_entity_poly.entity_id
_entity_poly.type
_entity_poly.pdbx_seq_one_letter_code
_entity_poly.pdbx_strand_id
1 'polypeptide(L)'
;MKMEKLSAPLLLKEIEALLTAGVYAAQARIGSVHPPLHRTEEPAVANAVPKRQREFAAGRAAARQALRAAGGTAIAIPMGADRAPQWPAGFCGSITHDDHWALAVAARTDHWRSLGLDLEDASPLEDDLIPLICTEAERARFDIRGASHSAKAIFSAKEAAYKAIYPLTGRMMSFHDIELLTLGECAFEARLAVAQPPFGRGLVMEGRQRICAGRLVSFVAFGQGS
;
A
#
# COMPACT_ATOMS: atom_id res chain seq x y z
N MET A 1 -13.15 4.29 -32.96
CA MET A 1 -11.91 5.05 -32.76
C MET A 1 -12.08 5.97 -31.55
N LYS A 2 -11.65 5.51 -30.36
CA LYS A 2 -11.40 6.38 -29.20
C LYS A 2 -9.97 6.06 -28.77
N MET A 3 -9.06 6.84 -29.33
CA MET A 3 -7.65 6.84 -29.02
C MET A 3 -7.46 7.25 -27.54
N GLU A 4 -6.49 6.59 -26.89
CA GLU A 4 -5.62 7.22 -25.91
C GLU A 4 -6.30 8.01 -24.78
N LYS A 5 -6.85 7.32 -23.78
CA LYS A 5 -6.58 7.78 -22.41
C LYS A 5 -5.12 7.44 -22.13
N LEU A 6 -4.23 8.33 -22.58
CA LEU A 6 -2.83 8.36 -22.15
C LEU A 6 -2.83 8.23 -20.63
N SER A 7 -2.43 7.06 -20.14
CA SER A 7 -2.20 6.86 -18.71
C SER A 7 -1.10 7.84 -18.33
N ALA A 8 -1.47 8.97 -17.73
CA ALA A 8 -0.48 9.84 -17.12
C ALA A 8 0.33 8.93 -16.16
N PRO A 9 1.67 8.91 -16.28
CA PRO A 9 2.48 8.17 -15.34
C PRO A 9 2.09 8.66 -13.95
N LEU A 10 1.96 7.71 -13.03
CA LEU A 10 1.85 8.02 -11.62
C LEU A 10 3.03 8.98 -11.31
N LEU A 11 2.72 10.18 -10.84
CA LEU A 11 3.75 11.21 -10.70
C LEU A 11 4.54 10.88 -9.43
N LEU A 12 5.68 10.20 -9.59
CA LEU A 12 6.50 9.76 -8.45
C LEU A 12 6.80 10.93 -7.48
N LYS A 13 7.00 12.13 -8.01
CA LYS A 13 7.18 13.36 -7.21
C LYS A 13 5.96 13.71 -6.32
N GLU A 14 4.73 13.48 -6.79
CA GLU A 14 3.54 13.68 -5.97
C GLU A 14 3.43 12.61 -4.88
N ILE A 15 3.84 11.37 -5.19
CA ILE A 15 3.91 10.30 -4.19
C ILE A 15 4.97 10.60 -3.15
N GLU A 16 6.17 11.01 -3.56
CA GLU A 16 7.24 11.39 -2.64
C GLU A 16 6.79 12.52 -1.70
N ALA A 17 5.95 13.44 -2.16
CA ALA A 17 5.35 14.48 -1.32
C ALA A 17 4.34 13.94 -0.29
N LEU A 18 3.81 12.72 -0.49
CA LEU A 18 2.99 11.99 0.48
C LEU A 18 3.85 11.32 1.55
N LEU A 19 5.10 10.98 1.24
CA LEU A 19 5.96 10.20 2.12
C LEU A 19 6.58 11.07 3.22
N THR A 20 6.98 10.39 4.28
CA THR A 20 7.77 10.97 5.37
C THR A 20 9.27 10.88 5.06
N ALA A 21 10.07 11.68 5.75
CA ALA A 21 11.52 11.71 5.55
C ALA A 21 12.15 10.32 5.77
N GLY A 22 13.10 9.97 4.89
CA GLY A 22 13.79 8.67 4.94
C GLY A 22 12.99 7.49 4.37
N VAL A 23 11.85 7.75 3.73
CA VAL A 23 11.08 6.76 2.97
C VAL A 23 11.20 7.07 1.48
N TYR A 24 11.54 6.06 0.69
CA TYR A 24 11.79 6.18 -0.74
C TYR A 24 10.80 5.35 -1.53
N ALA A 25 10.26 5.91 -2.60
CA ALA A 25 9.33 5.22 -3.49
C ALA A 25 9.96 4.89 -4.85
N ALA A 26 9.42 3.87 -5.49
CA ALA A 26 9.66 3.60 -6.90
C ALA A 26 8.44 2.91 -7.52
N GLN A 27 8.31 3.03 -8.84
CA GLN A 27 7.19 2.48 -9.59
C GLN A 27 7.65 1.67 -10.80
N ALA A 28 6.82 0.74 -11.22
CA ALA A 28 7.07 -0.11 -12.38
C ALA A 28 5.76 -0.34 -13.15
N ARG A 29 5.79 -0.23 -14.48
CA ARG A 29 4.61 -0.47 -15.32
C ARG A 29 4.34 -1.96 -15.45
N ILE A 30 3.11 -2.39 -15.23
CA ILE A 30 2.72 -3.78 -15.46
C ILE A 30 2.73 -4.06 -16.97
N GLY A 31 3.34 -5.18 -17.36
CA GLY A 31 3.46 -5.60 -18.76
C GLY A 31 4.60 -4.95 -19.55
N SER A 32 5.40 -4.06 -18.95
CA SER A 32 6.70 -3.69 -19.53
C SER A 32 7.77 -4.75 -19.24
N VAL A 33 8.89 -4.67 -19.95
CA VAL A 33 10.07 -5.51 -19.67
C VAL A 33 10.70 -5.05 -18.35
N HIS A 34 10.91 -6.00 -17.44
CA HIS A 34 11.57 -5.80 -16.15
C HIS A 34 12.79 -6.71 -16.04
N PRO A 35 13.75 -6.41 -15.15
CA PRO A 35 14.77 -7.39 -14.79
C PRO A 35 14.10 -8.72 -14.38
N PRO A 36 14.69 -9.87 -14.74
CA PRO A 36 14.12 -11.16 -14.40
C PRO A 36 13.95 -11.30 -12.88
N LEU A 37 12.97 -12.12 -12.48
CA LEU A 37 12.83 -12.51 -11.09
C LEU A 37 14.10 -13.22 -10.63
N HIS A 38 14.45 -13.05 -9.36
CA HIS A 38 15.49 -13.87 -8.77
C HIS A 38 14.97 -15.32 -8.60
N ARG A 39 15.87 -16.30 -8.60
CA ARG A 39 15.50 -17.73 -8.40
C ARG A 39 14.66 -17.98 -7.15
N THR A 40 14.87 -17.20 -6.08
CA THR A 40 14.10 -17.30 -4.83
C THR A 40 12.72 -16.63 -4.91
N GLU A 41 12.44 -15.88 -5.97
CA GLU A 41 11.16 -15.19 -6.22
C GLU A 41 10.29 -15.97 -7.22
N GLU A 42 10.89 -16.71 -8.16
CA GLU A 42 10.20 -17.49 -9.20
C GLU A 42 9.12 -18.45 -8.64
N PRO A 43 9.36 -19.22 -7.55
CA PRO A 43 8.36 -20.17 -7.04
C PRO A 43 7.05 -19.50 -6.61
N ALA A 44 7.08 -18.23 -6.22
CA ALA A 44 5.90 -17.48 -5.78
C ALA A 44 4.83 -17.33 -6.88
N VAL A 45 5.24 -17.42 -8.15
CA VAL A 45 4.35 -17.21 -9.30
C VAL A 45 4.43 -18.31 -10.36
N ALA A 46 5.13 -19.41 -10.08
CA ALA A 46 5.32 -20.52 -11.02
C ALA A 46 3.97 -21.06 -11.58
N ASN A 47 2.95 -21.15 -10.73
CA ASN A 47 1.62 -21.63 -11.09
C ASN A 47 0.58 -20.50 -11.28
N ALA A 48 1.03 -19.24 -11.25
CA ALA A 48 0.13 -18.10 -11.35
C ALA A 48 -0.23 -17.80 -12.80
N VAL A 49 -1.44 -17.27 -13.03
CA VAL A 49 -1.85 -16.80 -14.36
C VAL A 49 -0.93 -15.70 -14.88
N PRO A 50 -0.79 -15.51 -16.21
CA PRO A 50 0.15 -14.54 -16.78
C PRO A 50 -0.02 -13.10 -16.26
N LYS A 51 -1.27 -12.68 -15.96
CA LYS A 51 -1.54 -11.36 -15.35
C LYS A 51 -0.80 -11.24 -14.01
N ARG A 52 -0.94 -12.24 -13.14
CA ARG A 52 -0.32 -12.26 -11.81
C ARG A 52 1.19 -12.34 -11.86
N GLN A 53 1.76 -13.07 -12.83
CA GLN A 53 3.22 -13.10 -13.04
C GLN A 53 3.76 -11.70 -13.39
N ARG A 54 3.06 -10.96 -14.25
CA ARG A 54 3.44 -9.58 -14.62
C ARG A 54 3.33 -8.60 -13.47
N GLU A 55 2.24 -8.67 -12.69
CA GLU A 55 2.06 -7.86 -11.47
C GLU A 55 3.19 -8.10 -10.47
N PHE A 56 3.51 -9.37 -10.19
CA PHE A 56 4.54 -9.74 -9.24
C PHE A 56 5.93 -9.28 -9.72
N ALA A 57 6.26 -9.48 -11.00
CA ALA A 57 7.52 -9.02 -11.58
C ALA A 57 7.67 -7.48 -11.51
N ALA A 58 6.61 -6.74 -11.84
CA ALA A 58 6.61 -5.28 -11.72
C ALA A 58 6.76 -4.84 -10.25
N GLY A 59 6.02 -5.46 -9.32
CA GLY A 59 6.12 -5.17 -7.89
C GLY A 59 7.53 -5.42 -7.33
N ARG A 60 8.18 -6.50 -7.75
CA ARG A 60 9.57 -6.79 -7.36
C ARG A 60 10.58 -5.85 -7.99
N ALA A 61 10.37 -5.42 -9.23
CA ALA A 61 11.19 -4.40 -9.86
C ALA A 61 11.09 -3.06 -9.12
N ALA A 62 9.87 -2.60 -8.80
CA ALA A 62 9.63 -1.39 -8.02
C ALA A 62 10.26 -1.50 -6.62
N ALA A 63 10.05 -2.61 -5.91
CA ALA A 63 10.58 -2.81 -4.57
C ALA A 63 12.12 -2.76 -4.52
N ARG A 64 12.80 -3.37 -5.49
CA ARG A 64 14.27 -3.31 -5.59
C ARG A 64 14.79 -1.90 -5.93
N GLN A 65 14.04 -1.11 -6.70
CA GLN A 65 14.39 0.28 -6.98
C GLN A 65 14.22 1.16 -5.73
N ALA A 66 13.11 1.01 -5.00
CA ALA A 66 12.88 1.69 -3.72
C ALA A 66 13.97 1.32 -2.70
N LEU A 67 14.31 0.03 -2.60
CA LEU A 67 15.39 -0.46 -1.73
C LEU A 67 16.75 0.18 -2.07
N ARG A 68 17.09 0.29 -3.36
CA ARG A 68 18.31 1.00 -3.80
C ARG A 68 18.29 2.46 -3.39
N ALA A 69 17.17 3.15 -3.57
CA ALA A 69 17.02 4.54 -3.17
C ALA A 69 17.17 4.73 -1.65
N ALA A 70 16.73 3.75 -0.84
CA ALA A 70 16.94 3.71 0.60
C ALA A 70 18.38 3.37 1.04
N GLY A 71 19.31 3.19 0.09
CA GLY A 71 20.71 2.85 0.37
C GLY A 71 21.00 1.35 0.50
N GLY A 72 20.06 0.49 0.12
CA GLY A 72 20.24 -0.95 0.09
C GLY A 72 20.78 -1.48 -1.25
N THR A 73 21.20 -2.74 -1.26
CA THR A 73 21.51 -3.45 -2.51
C THR A 73 20.24 -4.05 -3.09
N ALA A 74 19.99 -3.90 -4.39
CA ALA A 74 18.87 -4.59 -5.05
C ALA A 74 19.12 -6.10 -5.15
N ILE A 75 18.81 -6.79 -4.06
CA ILE A 75 18.78 -8.24 -3.98
C ILE A 75 17.34 -8.74 -4.08
N ALA A 76 17.16 -10.06 -4.06
CA ALA A 76 15.84 -10.67 -4.04
C ALA A 76 15.03 -10.21 -2.82
N ILE A 77 13.72 -10.04 -3.01
CA ILE A 77 12.75 -9.80 -1.94
C ILE A 77 11.74 -10.96 -2.03
N PRO A 78 12.03 -12.13 -1.45
CA PRO A 78 11.15 -13.29 -1.57
C PRO A 78 9.75 -13.02 -1.02
N MET A 79 8.80 -13.89 -1.38
CA MET A 79 7.48 -13.89 -0.77
C MET A 79 7.48 -14.85 0.42
N GLY A 80 7.07 -14.36 1.59
CA GLY A 80 6.89 -15.19 2.79
C GLY A 80 5.73 -16.17 2.64
N ALA A 81 5.63 -17.11 3.59
CA ALA A 81 4.52 -18.07 3.64
C ALA A 81 3.16 -17.38 3.82
N ASP A 82 3.16 -16.24 4.48
CA ASP A 82 2.04 -15.31 4.66
C ASP A 82 1.79 -14.37 3.46
N ARG A 83 2.55 -14.54 2.38
CA ARG A 83 2.56 -13.70 1.18
C ARG A 83 3.15 -12.30 1.35
N ALA A 84 3.64 -11.95 2.54
CA ALA A 84 4.31 -10.68 2.77
C ALA A 84 5.68 -10.63 2.07
N PRO A 85 6.13 -9.47 1.58
CA PRO A 85 7.49 -9.32 1.05
C PRO A 85 8.53 -9.46 2.17
N GLN A 86 9.53 -10.32 1.97
CA GLN A 86 10.65 -10.49 2.88
C GLN A 86 11.74 -9.49 2.54
N TRP A 87 11.72 -8.35 3.23
CA TRP A 87 12.72 -7.30 3.06
C TRP A 87 14.09 -7.73 3.62
N PRO A 88 15.20 -7.29 3.00
CA PRO A 88 16.53 -7.53 3.54
C PRO A 88 16.73 -6.95 4.94
N ALA A 89 17.62 -7.55 5.73
CA ALA A 89 17.95 -7.07 7.06
C ALA A 89 18.36 -5.58 7.02
N GLY A 90 17.83 -4.79 7.96
CA GLY A 90 18.03 -3.35 8.01
C GLY A 90 17.02 -2.54 7.19
N PHE A 91 16.08 -3.19 6.48
CA PHE A 91 15.08 -2.52 5.65
C PHE A 91 13.66 -3.03 5.91
N CYS A 92 12.70 -2.14 5.72
CA CYS A 92 11.26 -2.43 5.70
C CYS A 92 10.62 -1.76 4.49
N GLY A 93 9.42 -2.19 4.12
CA GLY A 93 8.69 -1.57 3.02
C GLY A 93 7.33 -2.19 2.75
N SER A 94 6.63 -1.62 1.76
CA SER A 94 5.33 -2.09 1.28
C SER A 94 5.30 -2.10 -0.24
N ILE A 95 4.54 -3.03 -0.81
CA ILE A 95 4.33 -3.17 -2.25
C ILE A 95 2.82 -3.20 -2.51
N THR A 96 2.38 -2.47 -3.52
CA THR A 96 0.99 -2.44 -3.97
C THR A 96 0.94 -2.33 -5.49
N HIS A 97 -0.20 -2.65 -6.10
CA HIS A 97 -0.40 -2.48 -7.52
C HIS A 97 -1.88 -2.29 -7.87
N ASP A 98 -2.14 -1.60 -8.98
CA ASP A 98 -3.41 -1.65 -9.69
C ASP A 98 -3.25 -2.54 -10.95
N ASP A 99 -4.11 -2.38 -11.95
CA ASP A 99 -4.01 -3.09 -13.23
C ASP A 99 -2.83 -2.65 -14.13
N HIS A 100 -2.22 -1.49 -13.86
CA HIS A 100 -1.30 -0.82 -14.78
C HIS A 100 0.08 -0.56 -14.18
N TRP A 101 0.18 -0.36 -12.87
CA TRP A 101 1.37 0.05 -12.15
C TRP A 101 1.51 -0.73 -10.88
N ALA A 102 2.74 -1.12 -10.58
CA ALA A 102 3.16 -1.49 -9.25
C ALA A 102 3.93 -0.33 -8.62
N LEU A 103 3.68 -0.11 -7.34
CA LEU A 103 4.33 0.91 -6.52
C LEU A 103 4.93 0.22 -5.28
N ALA A 104 6.12 0.64 -4.89
CA ALA A 104 6.74 0.18 -3.67
C ALA A 104 7.39 1.34 -2.91
N VAL A 105 7.43 1.21 -1.59
CA VAL A 105 8.21 2.06 -0.69
C VAL A 105 9.19 1.22 0.11
N ALA A 106 10.34 1.78 0.41
CA ALA A 106 11.35 1.19 1.28
C ALA A 106 11.97 2.24 2.19
N ALA A 107 12.37 1.82 3.38
CA ALA A 107 13.11 2.63 4.34
C ALA A 107 14.05 1.77 5.19
N ARG A 108 14.97 2.43 5.89
CA ARG A 108 15.83 1.76 6.87
C ARG A 108 15.09 1.54 8.19
N THR A 109 15.36 0.39 8.82
CA THR A 109 14.69 -0.03 10.06
C THR A 109 15.18 0.70 11.31
N ASP A 110 16.24 1.50 11.22
CA ASP A 110 16.69 2.41 12.28
C ASP A 110 15.80 3.67 12.38
N HIS A 111 15.13 4.06 11.29
CA HIS A 111 14.20 5.19 11.27
C HIS A 111 12.73 4.75 11.35
N TRP A 112 12.36 3.68 10.62
CA TRP A 112 10.97 3.23 10.49
C TRP A 112 10.85 1.74 10.81
N ARG A 113 9.92 1.36 11.68
CA ARG A 113 9.69 -0.05 12.04
C ARG A 113 8.93 -0.81 10.96
N SER A 114 7.96 -0.15 10.33
CA SER A 114 7.11 -0.74 9.30
C SER A 114 6.44 0.35 8.47
N LEU A 115 6.12 0.02 7.23
CA LEU A 115 5.46 0.90 6.26
C LEU A 115 4.27 0.18 5.64
N GLY A 116 3.21 0.92 5.36
CA GLY A 116 2.06 0.46 4.60
C GLY A 116 1.76 1.40 3.46
N LEU A 117 1.52 0.84 2.28
CA LEU A 117 1.26 1.58 1.06
C LEU A 117 0.17 0.88 0.28
N ASP A 118 -0.79 1.65 -0.19
CA ASP A 118 -1.89 1.17 -1.01
C ASP A 118 -2.09 2.04 -2.25
N LEU A 119 -2.52 1.42 -3.35
CA LEU A 119 -2.67 2.05 -4.67
C LEU A 119 -3.94 1.51 -5.31
N GLU A 120 -4.88 2.40 -5.55
CA GLU A 120 -6.16 2.09 -6.16
C GLU A 120 -6.42 3.01 -7.35
N ASP A 121 -7.23 2.57 -8.30
CA ASP A 121 -7.84 3.51 -9.22
C ASP A 121 -8.81 4.43 -8.46
N ALA A 122 -8.88 5.70 -8.85
CA ALA A 122 -9.76 6.68 -8.20
C ALA A 122 -11.20 6.59 -8.76
N SER A 123 -11.74 5.38 -8.91
CA SER A 123 -13.15 5.16 -9.25
C SER A 123 -13.97 4.67 -8.06
N PRO A 124 -15.30 4.88 -8.07
CA PRO A 124 -16.17 4.39 -7.01
C PRO A 124 -16.08 2.88 -6.82
N LEU A 125 -16.23 2.42 -5.58
CA LEU A 125 -16.45 1.00 -5.30
C LEU A 125 -17.84 0.57 -5.76
N GLU A 126 -17.99 -0.72 -6.02
CA GLU A 126 -19.28 -1.36 -6.17
C GLU A 126 -20.09 -1.23 -4.85
N ASP A 127 -21.39 -0.93 -4.96
CA ASP A 127 -22.25 -0.59 -3.81
C ASP A 127 -22.31 -1.74 -2.77
N ASP A 128 -22.16 -2.99 -3.20
CA ASP A 128 -22.17 -4.19 -2.37
C ASP A 128 -20.90 -4.38 -1.53
N LEU A 129 -19.77 -3.78 -1.95
CA LEU A 129 -18.52 -3.79 -1.18
C LEU A 129 -18.53 -2.77 -0.03
N ILE A 130 -19.32 -1.70 -0.15
CA ILE A 130 -19.38 -0.62 0.84
C ILE A 130 -19.66 -1.14 2.25
N PRO A 131 -20.70 -1.97 2.53
CA PRO A 131 -20.95 -2.46 3.88
C PRO A 131 -19.88 -3.44 4.41
N LEU A 132 -19.14 -4.11 3.52
CA LEU A 132 -18.02 -5.00 3.90
C LEU A 132 -16.81 -4.21 4.37
N ILE A 133 -16.62 -3.00 3.84
CA ILE A 133 -15.44 -2.17 4.09
C ILE A 133 -15.72 -1.10 5.15
N CYS A 134 -16.83 -0.38 4.99
CA CYS A 134 -17.19 0.77 5.81
C CYS A 134 -18.19 0.33 6.88
N THR A 135 -17.87 0.55 8.14
CA THR A 135 -18.79 0.37 9.27
C THR A 135 -19.97 1.35 9.19
N GLU A 136 -21.06 1.08 9.90
CA GLU A 136 -22.19 2.03 10.01
C GLU A 136 -21.75 3.40 10.52
N ALA A 137 -20.83 3.43 11.50
CA ALA A 137 -20.28 4.66 12.04
C ALA A 137 -19.52 5.47 10.98
N GLU A 138 -18.69 4.82 10.16
CA GLU A 138 -17.97 5.48 9.06
C GLU A 138 -18.94 6.00 7.99
N ARG A 139 -19.98 5.23 7.62
CA ARG A 139 -21.00 5.65 6.65
C ARG A 139 -21.85 6.83 7.14
N ALA A 140 -22.03 6.96 8.45
CA ALA A 140 -22.70 8.11 9.05
C ALA A 140 -21.78 9.32 9.21
N ARG A 141 -20.47 9.10 9.38
CA ARG A 141 -19.45 10.14 9.60
C ARG A 141 -18.95 10.78 8.31
N PHE A 142 -18.82 10.00 7.23
CA PHE A 142 -18.22 10.43 5.98
C PHE A 142 -19.21 10.39 4.82
N ASP A 143 -19.04 11.29 3.86
CA ASP A 143 -19.73 11.21 2.57
C ASP A 143 -19.11 10.11 1.70
N ILE A 144 -19.51 8.87 1.96
CA ILE A 144 -19.00 7.66 1.28
C ILE A 144 -19.27 7.64 -0.23
N ARG A 145 -20.11 8.54 -0.74
CA ARG A 145 -20.41 8.72 -2.18
C ARG A 145 -19.75 9.97 -2.77
N GLY A 146 -19.17 10.82 -1.93
CA GLY A 146 -18.45 12.03 -2.34
C GLY A 146 -17.08 11.74 -2.94
N ALA A 147 -16.51 12.73 -3.63
CA ALA A 147 -15.21 12.60 -4.28
C ALA A 147 -14.05 12.46 -3.28
N SER A 148 -14.03 13.30 -2.22
CA SER A 148 -12.92 13.36 -1.26
C SER A 148 -12.98 12.30 -0.15
N HIS A 149 -14.17 11.76 0.15
CA HIS A 149 -14.39 10.79 1.23
C HIS A 149 -15.08 9.50 0.76
N SER A 150 -14.89 9.14 -0.51
CA SER A 150 -15.52 7.95 -1.09
C SER A 150 -15.21 6.69 -0.29
N ALA A 151 -16.08 5.68 -0.39
CA ALA A 151 -15.80 4.36 0.17
C ALA A 151 -14.45 3.78 -0.33
N LYS A 152 -14.01 4.14 -1.54
CA LYS A 152 -12.68 3.79 -2.08
C LYS A 152 -11.55 4.42 -1.27
N ALA A 153 -11.72 5.67 -0.83
CA ALA A 153 -10.78 6.35 0.04
C ALA A 153 -10.62 5.66 1.39
N ILE A 154 -11.74 5.24 1.99
CA ILE A 154 -11.75 4.47 3.24
C ILE A 154 -11.07 3.10 3.05
N PHE A 155 -11.42 2.39 1.97
CA PHE A 155 -10.80 1.12 1.60
C PHE A 155 -9.28 1.22 1.52
N SER A 156 -8.77 2.16 0.72
CA SER A 156 -7.33 2.29 0.49
C SER A 156 -6.58 2.70 1.76
N ALA A 157 -7.16 3.57 2.59
CA ALA A 157 -6.60 3.94 3.88
C ALA A 157 -6.50 2.74 4.83
N LYS A 158 -7.53 1.87 4.88
CA LYS A 158 -7.53 0.65 5.68
C LYS A 158 -6.51 -0.37 5.19
N GLU A 159 -6.38 -0.55 3.88
CA GLU A 159 -5.35 -1.41 3.28
C GLU A 159 -3.94 -0.92 3.62
N ALA A 160 -3.68 0.39 3.54
CA ALA A 160 -2.39 0.96 3.93
C ALA A 160 -2.13 0.74 5.43
N ALA A 161 -3.10 0.98 6.31
CA ALA A 161 -2.98 0.74 7.74
C ALA A 161 -2.75 -0.75 8.05
N TYR A 162 -3.46 -1.66 7.39
CA TYR A 162 -3.26 -3.10 7.49
C TYR A 162 -1.83 -3.51 7.09
N LYS A 163 -1.35 -3.06 5.92
CA LYS A 163 0.00 -3.35 5.44
C LYS A 163 1.08 -2.78 6.36
N ALA A 164 0.82 -1.65 7.03
CA ALA A 164 1.75 -1.07 7.99
C ALA A 164 1.82 -1.86 9.31
N ILE A 165 0.72 -2.44 9.77
CA ILE A 165 0.69 -3.10 11.08
C ILE A 165 0.92 -4.61 11.01
N TYR A 166 0.54 -5.25 9.89
CA TYR A 166 0.66 -6.70 9.71
C TYR A 166 2.08 -7.24 9.98
N PRO A 167 3.18 -6.62 9.47
CA PRO A 167 4.53 -7.08 9.75
C PRO A 167 4.92 -7.05 11.23
N LEU A 168 4.21 -6.25 12.04
CA LEU A 168 4.48 -6.08 13.47
C LEU A 168 3.65 -7.03 14.35
N THR A 169 2.54 -7.56 13.83
CA THR A 169 1.60 -8.39 14.60
C THR A 169 1.52 -9.83 14.09
N GLY A 170 1.74 -10.06 12.79
CA GLY A 170 1.53 -11.34 12.11
C GLY A 170 0.07 -11.79 12.11
N ARG A 171 -0.89 -10.86 12.31
CA ARG A 171 -2.31 -11.18 12.48
C ARG A 171 -3.15 -10.63 11.35
N MET A 172 -3.95 -11.51 10.76
CA MET A 172 -4.97 -11.13 9.78
C MET A 172 -6.04 -10.26 10.44
N MET A 173 -6.53 -9.28 9.70
CA MET A 173 -7.59 -8.37 10.14
C MET A 173 -8.65 -8.24 9.06
N SER A 174 -9.88 -7.98 9.48
CA SER A 174 -10.98 -7.56 8.63
C SER A 174 -10.97 -6.03 8.47
N PHE A 175 -11.73 -5.50 7.50
CA PHE A 175 -11.88 -4.06 7.35
C PHE A 175 -12.54 -3.39 8.56
N HIS A 176 -13.37 -4.10 9.32
CA HIS A 176 -14.03 -3.51 10.49
C HIS A 176 -13.12 -3.49 11.74
N ASP A 177 -11.97 -4.17 11.69
CA ASP A 177 -10.97 -4.11 12.76
C ASP A 177 -10.15 -2.80 12.73
N ILE A 178 -10.25 -2.04 11.64
CA ILE A 178 -9.69 -0.70 11.47
C ILE A 178 -10.83 0.27 11.21
N GLU A 179 -10.96 1.33 12.01
CA GLU A 179 -11.96 2.39 11.82
C GLU A 179 -11.27 3.71 11.49
N LEU A 180 -11.71 4.41 10.44
CA LEU A 180 -11.27 5.78 10.22
C LEU A 180 -11.98 6.75 11.17
N LEU A 181 -11.17 7.49 11.94
CA LEU A 181 -11.63 8.57 12.81
C LEU A 181 -11.77 9.87 12.02
N THR A 182 -10.78 10.16 11.19
CA THR A 182 -10.75 11.33 10.30
C THR A 182 -10.33 10.89 8.91
N LEU A 183 -10.84 11.59 7.90
CA LEU A 183 -10.44 11.49 6.51
C LEU A 183 -10.55 12.90 5.97
N GLY A 184 -9.42 13.50 5.62
CA GLY A 184 -9.34 14.82 5.01
C GLY A 184 -8.67 14.76 3.65
N GLU A 185 -8.39 15.91 3.05
CA GLU A 185 -7.87 15.97 1.67
C GLU A 185 -6.50 15.31 1.48
N CYS A 186 -5.66 15.29 2.52
CA CYS A 186 -4.28 14.79 2.44
C CYS A 186 -3.88 13.86 3.59
N ALA A 187 -4.73 13.69 4.61
CA ALA A 187 -4.40 12.98 5.84
C ALA A 187 -5.63 12.25 6.39
N PHE A 188 -5.39 11.17 7.13
CA PHE A 188 -6.41 10.42 7.82
C PHE A 188 -5.87 9.85 9.13
N GLU A 189 -6.77 9.52 10.04
CA GLU A 189 -6.46 8.79 11.26
C GLU A 189 -7.23 7.48 11.26
N ALA A 190 -6.51 6.37 11.39
CA ALA A 190 -7.07 5.03 11.46
C ALA A 190 -6.87 4.46 12.86
N ARG A 191 -7.92 3.93 13.47
CA ARG A 191 -7.90 3.35 14.81
C ARG A 191 -8.07 1.84 14.74
N LEU A 192 -7.28 1.11 15.52
CA LEU A 192 -7.56 -0.30 15.80
C LEU A 192 -8.83 -0.44 16.65
N ALA A 193 -9.90 -0.97 16.06
CA ALA A 193 -11.17 -1.25 16.74
C ALA A 193 -11.07 -2.47 17.66
N VAL A 194 -10.14 -3.39 17.38
CA VAL A 194 -9.81 -4.58 18.17
C VAL A 194 -8.33 -4.60 18.54
N ALA A 195 -7.97 -5.24 19.65
CA ALA A 195 -6.57 -5.36 20.04
C ALA A 195 -5.82 -6.31 19.10
N GLN A 196 -4.59 -5.94 18.72
CA GLN A 196 -3.72 -6.72 17.86
C GLN A 196 -2.31 -6.73 18.48
N PRO A 197 -2.05 -7.65 19.44
CA PRO A 197 -0.78 -7.67 20.17
C PRO A 197 0.44 -7.59 19.22
N PRO A 198 1.42 -6.73 19.52
CA PRO A 198 1.62 -6.04 20.80
C PRO A 198 0.76 -4.79 21.02
N PHE A 199 -0.04 -4.37 20.03
CA PHE A 199 -0.84 -3.16 20.10
C PHE A 199 -2.20 -3.39 20.77
N GLY A 200 -2.56 -2.49 21.68
CA GLY A 200 -3.87 -2.48 22.30
C GLY A 200 -4.97 -1.98 21.36
N ARG A 201 -6.22 -2.24 21.74
CA ARG A 201 -7.38 -1.59 21.12
C ARG A 201 -7.25 -0.08 21.30
N GLY A 202 -7.58 0.68 20.26
CA GLY A 202 -7.54 2.14 20.30
C GLY A 202 -6.21 2.76 19.87
N LEU A 203 -5.21 1.97 19.47
CA LEU A 203 -4.05 2.50 18.75
C LEU A 203 -4.54 3.34 17.57
N VAL A 204 -4.04 4.58 17.47
CA VAL A 204 -4.28 5.47 16.34
C VAL A 204 -3.05 5.49 15.45
N MET A 205 -3.27 5.32 14.16
CA MET A 205 -2.27 5.39 13.10
C MET A 205 -2.56 6.63 12.27
N GLU A 206 -1.58 7.51 12.17
CA GLU A 206 -1.62 8.64 11.25
C GLU A 206 -1.26 8.16 9.84
N GLY A 207 -2.09 8.55 8.88
CA GLY A 207 -1.90 8.22 7.48
C GLY A 207 -2.00 9.45 6.60
N ARG A 208 -1.44 9.33 5.40
CA ARG A 208 -1.52 10.32 4.33
C ARG A 208 -2.17 9.69 3.13
N GLN A 209 -3.04 10.42 2.45
CA GLN A 209 -3.71 9.94 1.25
C GLN A 209 -3.80 11.04 0.21
N ARG A 210 -3.70 10.71 -1.08
CA ARG A 210 -3.89 11.68 -2.17
C ARG A 210 -4.32 11.00 -3.45
N ILE A 211 -5.08 11.73 -4.28
CA ILE A 211 -5.32 11.35 -5.67
C ILE A 211 -4.22 11.96 -6.55
N CYS A 212 -3.48 11.09 -7.24
CA CYS A 212 -2.39 11.42 -8.15
C CYS A 212 -2.67 10.79 -9.51
N ALA A 213 -2.78 11.61 -10.57
CA ALA A 213 -3.01 11.10 -11.94
C ALA A 213 -4.18 10.09 -12.06
N GLY A 214 -5.30 10.34 -11.37
CA GLY A 214 -6.49 9.48 -11.38
C GLY A 214 -6.34 8.17 -10.59
N ARG A 215 -5.33 8.07 -9.73
CA ARG A 215 -5.12 6.97 -8.78
C ARG A 215 -5.11 7.49 -7.37
N LEU A 216 -5.68 6.74 -6.46
CA LEU A 216 -5.63 7.01 -5.04
C LEU A 216 -4.42 6.29 -4.43
N VAL A 217 -3.62 7.02 -3.67
CA VAL A 217 -2.46 6.48 -2.96
C VAL A 217 -2.63 6.76 -1.48
N SER A 218 -2.50 5.72 -0.65
CA SER A 218 -2.57 5.82 0.81
C SER A 218 -1.29 5.29 1.44
N PHE A 219 -0.79 5.99 2.46
CA PHE A 219 0.48 5.67 3.11
C PHE A 219 0.36 5.80 4.63
N VAL A 220 0.93 4.83 5.35
CA VAL A 220 1.04 4.80 6.82
C VAL A 220 2.45 4.36 7.18
N ALA A 221 3.03 4.92 8.24
CA ALA A 221 4.36 4.56 8.72
C ALA A 221 4.40 4.44 10.25
N PHE A 222 5.07 3.42 10.75
CA PHE A 222 5.35 3.23 12.18
C PHE A 222 6.78 3.66 12.50
N GLY A 223 6.94 4.66 13.35
CA GLY A 223 8.24 5.12 13.84
C GLY A 223 8.78 4.24 14.97
N GLN A 224 9.99 4.55 15.46
CA GLN A 224 10.62 3.78 16.55
C GLN A 224 9.89 3.88 17.91
N GLY A 225 9.10 4.94 18.13
CA GLY A 225 8.35 5.17 19.38
C GLY A 225 6.86 4.82 19.31
N SER A 226 6.41 4.26 18.19
CA SER A 226 5.01 3.89 17.93
C SER A 226 4.67 2.50 18.45
#